data_AF-A0A9D2RQV8-F1
#
_entry.id   AF-A0A9D2RQV8-F1
#
_cell.length_a   1.000
_cell.length_b   1.000
_cell.length_c   1.000
_cell.angle_alpha   90.00
_cell.angle_beta   90.00
_cell.angle_gamma   90.00
#
_symmetry.space_group_name_H-M   'P 1'
#
loop_
_entity.id
_entity.type
_entity.pdbx_description
1 polymer ?
#
loop_
_entity_poly.entity_id
_entity_poly.type
_entity_poly.pdbx_seq_one_letter_code
_entity_poly.pdbx_strand_id
1 'polypeptide(L)' 'MKKARDSHLGFRLDKETHDKLFYIAEYEGRTGSGQILYLIRRCIAEFEEAHGKIVLEDQEERG' A
#
# COMPACT_ATOMS: atom_id res chain seq x y z
N MET A 1 21.53 -7.68 -9.07
CA MET A 1 20.13 -7.58 -8.58
C MET A 1 19.82 -6.09 -8.45
N LYS A 2 18.97 -5.51 -9.34
CA LYS A 2 18.59 -4.08 -9.25
C LYS A 2 17.83 -3.89 -7.93
N LYS A 3 18.32 -2.99 -7.06
CA LYS A 3 17.62 -2.62 -5.82
C LYS A 3 16.29 -1.98 -6.21
N ALA A 4 15.17 -2.51 -5.73
CA ALA A 4 13.90 -1.80 -5.79
C ALA A 4 14.12 -0.43 -5.14
N ARG A 5 13.82 0.66 -5.86
CA ARG A 5 13.84 1.99 -5.25
C ARG A 5 12.66 2.04 -4.29
N ASP A 6 12.96 2.12 -2.99
CA ASP A 6 11.93 2.37 -1.98
C ASP A 6 11.24 3.69 -2.34
N SER A 7 9.99 3.59 -2.78
CA SER A 7 9.17 4.74 -3.12
C SER A 7 8.47 5.21 -1.85
N HIS A 8 8.72 6.45 -1.44
CA HIS A 8 8.04 7.06 -0.30
C HIS A 8 6.66 7.53 -0.74
N LEU A 9 5.61 7.04 -0.07
CA LEU A 9 4.22 7.42 -0.34
C LEU A 9 3.74 8.40 0.73
N GLY A 10 3.56 9.66 0.34
CA GLY A 10 2.95 10.71 1.17
C GLY A 10 1.56 11.06 0.68
N PHE A 11 0.57 11.08 1.57
CA PHE A 11 -0.79 11.52 1.28
C PHE A 11 -1.41 12.19 2.52
N ARG A 12 -2.39 13.05 2.28
CA ARG A 12 -3.11 13.75 3.35
C ARG A 12 -4.35 12.95 3.73
N LEU A 13 -4.52 12.72 5.03
CA LEU A 13 -5.72 12.17 5.63
C LEU A 13 -6.36 13.24 6.49
N ASP A 14 -7.69 13.28 6.53
CA ASP A 14 -8.38 14.00 7.59
C ASP A 14 -8.07 13.34 8.95
N LYS A 15 -8.25 14.12 10.02
CA LYS A 15 -7.91 13.67 11.38
C LYS A 15 -8.70 12.42 11.79
N GLU A 16 -9.97 12.33 11.42
CA GLU A 16 -10.83 11.22 11.83
C GLU A 16 -10.37 9.90 11.17
N THR A 17 -10.09 9.93 9.87
CA THR A 17 -9.56 8.78 9.14
C THR A 17 -8.20 8.35 9.67
N HIS A 18 -7.32 9.32 9.94
CA HIS A 18 -6.02 9.06 10.54
C HIS A 18 -6.15 8.34 11.88
N ASP A 19 -6.94 8.87 12.81
CA ASP A 19 -7.06 8.29 14.15
C ASP A 19 -7.68 6.88 14.12
N LYS A 20 -8.70 6.66 13.28
CA LYS A 20 -9.30 5.33 13.10
C LYS A 20 -8.31 4.32 12.54
N LEU A 21 -7.52 4.72 11.55
CA LEU A 21 -6.50 3.85 10.95
C LEU A 21 -5.46 3.41 11.99
N PHE A 22 -4.97 4.35 12.80
CA PHE A 22 -3.97 4.06 13.82
C PHE A 22 -4.54 3.23 14.99
N TYR A 23 -5.79 3.47 15.38
CA TYR A 23 -6.49 2.61 16.34
C TYR A 23 -6.54 1.14 15.86
N ILE A 24 -6.90 0.91 14.59
CA ILE A 24 -6.92 -0.44 14.00
C ILE A 24 -5.49 -1.01 13.94
N ALA A 25 -4.51 -0.19 13.56
CA ALA A 25 -3.13 -0.64 13.48
C ALA A 25 -2.62 -1.13 14.84
N GLU A 26 -2.85 -0.37 15.91
CA GLU A 26 -2.49 -0.77 17.28
C GLU A 26 -3.18 -2.06 17.71
N TYR A 27 -4.50 -2.16 17.48
CA TYR A 27 -5.26 -3.38 17.77
C TYR A 27 -4.70 -4.62 17.07
N GLU A 28 -4.28 -4.46 15.81
CA GLU A 28 -3.70 -5.51 14.98
C GLU A 28 -2.19 -5.73 15.21
N GLY A 29 -1.57 -5.00 16.13
CA GLY A 29 -0.13 -5.09 16.43
C GLY A 29 0.79 -4.57 15.32
N ARG A 30 0.31 -3.62 14.50
CA ARG A 30 1.03 -3.02 13.37
C ARG A 30 1.29 -1.53 13.60
N THR A 31 2.34 -1.00 12.97
CA THR A 31 2.52 0.45 12.83
C THR A 31 1.52 1.00 11.82
N GLY A 32 1.20 2.29 11.85
CA GLY A 32 0.31 2.92 10.86
C GLY A 32 0.75 2.67 9.42
N SER A 33 2.05 2.86 9.12
CA SER A 33 2.60 2.54 7.80
C SER A 33 2.51 1.05 7.46
N GLY A 34 2.70 0.16 8.45
CA GLY A 34 2.53 -1.28 8.29
C GLY A 34 1.08 -1.65 7.95
N GLN A 35 0.10 -1.01 8.60
CA GLN A 35 -1.31 -1.19 8.32
C GLN A 35 -1.68 -0.68 6.92
N ILE A 36 -1.16 0.48 6.49
CA ILE A 36 -1.36 1.01 5.13
C ILE A 36 -0.84 0.02 4.09
N LEU A 37 0.40 -0.45 4.26
CA LEU A 37 1.02 -1.40 3.34
C LEU A 37 0.24 -2.72 3.27
N TYR A 38 -0.25 -3.20 4.42
CA TYR A 38 -1.10 -4.38 4.50
C TYR A 38 -2.40 -4.20 3.71
N LEU A 39 -3.11 -3.09 3.92
CA LEU A 39 -4.37 -2.80 3.22
C LEU A 39 -4.17 -2.67 1.72
N ILE A 40 -3.10 -2.00 1.26
CA ILE A 40 -2.77 -1.88 -0.17
C ILE A 40 -2.53 -3.28 -0.77
N ARG A 41 -1.73 -4.13 -0.11
CA ARG A 41 -1.46 -5.49 -0.59
C ARG A 41 -2.70 -6.36 -0.64
N ARG A 42 -3.56 -6.25 0.37
CA ARG A 42 -4.85 -6.96 0.41
C ARG A 42 -5.74 -6.51 -0.76
N CYS A 43 -5.88 -5.20 -0.98
CA CYS A 43 -6.63 -4.64 -2.10
C CYS A 43 -6.13 -5.16 -3.46
N ILE A 44 -4.80 -5.17 -3.67
CA ILE A 44 -4.20 -5.74 -4.89
C ILE A 44 -4.53 -7.22 -5.03
N ALA A 45 -4.38 -8.01 -3.97
CA ALA A 45 -4.64 -9.45 -4.02
C ALA A 45 -6.12 -9.77 -4.34
N GLU A 46 -7.05 -9.07 -3.68
CA GLU A 46 -8.49 -9.21 -3.92
C GLU A 46 -8.86 -8.82 -5.36
N PHE A 47 -8.27 -7.74 -5.88
CA PHE A 47 -8.46 -7.32 -7.26
C PHE A 47 -7.93 -8.36 -8.24
N GLU A 48 -6.70 -8.87 -8.02
CA GLU A 48 -6.09 -9.87 -8.90
C GLU A 48 -6.84 -11.22 -8.88
N GLU A 49 -7.43 -11.58 -7.74
CA GLU A 49 -8.28 -12.76 -7.63
C GLU A 49 -9.55 -12.63 -8.48
N ALA A 50 -10.16 -11.44 -8.49
CA ALA A 50 -11.38 -11.17 -9.24
C ALA A 50 -11.16 -10.91 -10.74
N HIS A 51 -10.03 -10.30 -11.12
CA HIS A 51 -9.81 -9.76 -12.47
C HIS A 51 -8.61 -10.37 -13.21
N GLY A 52 -7.83 -11.22 -12.54
CA GLY A 52 -6.56 -11.73 -13.07
C GLY A 52 -5.37 -10.86 -12.66
N LYS A 53 -4.16 -11.42 -12.85
CA LYS A 53 -2.91 -10.81 -12.40
C LYS A 53 -2.64 -9.47 -13.08
N ILE A 54 -2.22 -8.48 -12.29
CA ILE A 54 -1.77 -7.19 -12.83
C ILE A 54 -0.39 -7.41 -13.44
N VAL A 55 -0.28 -7.23 -14.75
CA VAL A 55 0.99 -7.26 -15.47
C VAL A 55 1.40 -5.81 -15.70
N LEU A 56 2.39 -5.34 -14.92
CA LEU A 56 3.03 -4.05 -15.16
C LEU A 56 4.17 -4.29 -16.15
N GLU A 57 4.05 -3.76 -17.37
CA GLU A 57 5.21 -3.66 -18.25
C GLU A 57 6.21 -2.69 -17.61
N ASP A 58 7.50 -3.08 -17.58
CA ASP A 58 8.57 -2.18 -17.16
C ASP A 58 8.58 -0.97 -18.11
N GLN A 59 7.98 0.13 -17.70
CA GLN A 59 8.14 1.43 -18.36
C GLN A 59 9.54 1.98 -17.98
N GLU A 60 10.60 1.27 -18.35
CA GLU A 60 11.95 1.85 -18.49
C GLU A 60 11.96 2.70 -19.77
N GLU A 61 11.22 3.82 -19.77
CA GLU A 61 11.45 4.95 -20.69
C GLU A 61 10.45 6.06 -20.35
N ARG A 62 10.89 7.02 -19.53
CA ARG A 62 10.58 8.44 -19.68
C ARG A 62 11.51 9.25 -18.76
N GLY A 63 12.63 9.66 -19.36
CA GLY A 63 13.38 10.91 -19.13
C GLY A 63 13.82 11.20 -17.71
#